data_AF-A0A8H6Z6E1-F1
#
_entry.id   AF-A0A8H6Z6E1-F1
#
_cell.length_a   1.000
_cell.length_b   1.000
_cell.length_c   1.000
_cell.angle_alpha   90.00
_cell.angle_beta   90.00
_cell.angle_gamma   90.00
#
_symmetry.space_group_name_H-M   'P 1'
#
loop_
_entity.id
_entity.type
_entity.pdbx_description
1 polymer ?
#
loop_
_entity_poly.entity_id
_entity_poly.type
_entity_poly.pdbx_seq_one_letter_code
_entity_poly.pdbx_strand_id
1 'polypeptide(L)'
;MRILCGLISALYVSFGSATPVFVSTTSGLLQGSQTDGVSSFKGIRFAEPPTGALRWEPPIPFISTSLQNVTTLGPSCVQQFPFASSALDQFLFNNPSDPPPEDEDCLFLNVWVPSSPEQKLPVLFWIHGGALSFGTASLPLYDSTSIAKNQDIIVVTINYRTNVFGFPGSPDLPLAENNLGFLDQELALRWVQENIAKFNGDPDQVTIMGQSAGSQSQSDALKHLDQSEFSLFEPVVDNVTVFPDPLERIISEVAKDFLFLCPAELWSAATVGAGVPNVFRYTYGPVFADLQLFPGAGAWHTSELPEIFGTFNATTATAAEAVESDFFDFPCEALWNNLLDTTE
;
A
#
# COMPACT_ATOMS: atom_id res chain seq x y z
N MET A 1 -50.84 -2.86 44.18
CA MET A 1 -49.84 -3.33 43.20
C MET A 1 -49.09 -2.10 42.71
N ARG A 2 -47.87 -1.86 43.22
CA ARG A 2 -47.03 -0.69 42.89
C ARG A 2 -46.24 -1.03 41.62
N ILE A 3 -46.41 -0.26 40.55
CA ILE A 3 -45.61 -0.42 39.33
C ILE A 3 -44.46 0.58 39.42
N LEU A 4 -43.23 0.06 39.54
CA LEU A 4 -41.98 0.81 39.49
C LEU A 4 -41.79 1.41 38.10
N CYS A 5 -41.49 2.70 38.02
CA CYS A 5 -41.01 3.37 36.82
C CYS A 5 -39.47 3.28 36.83
N GLY A 6 -38.90 2.39 36.01
CA GLY A 6 -37.45 2.27 35.83
C GLY A 6 -36.96 3.25 34.76
N LEU A 7 -36.05 4.15 35.13
CA LEU A 7 -35.32 5.03 34.22
C LEU A 7 -34.30 4.20 33.43
N ILE A 8 -34.55 4.01 32.14
CA ILE A 8 -33.55 3.50 31.18
C ILE A 8 -32.67 4.69 30.81
N SER A 9 -31.44 4.72 31.32
CA SER A 9 -30.41 5.64 30.82
C SER A 9 -29.87 5.05 29.52
N ALA A 10 -30.27 5.63 28.38
CA ALA A 10 -29.66 5.32 27.09
C ALA A 10 -28.23 5.89 27.08
N LEU A 11 -27.21 5.03 27.04
CA LEU A 11 -25.88 5.44 26.62
C LEU A 11 -25.97 5.85 25.16
N TYR A 12 -25.86 7.15 24.88
CA TYR A 12 -25.61 7.64 23.53
C TYR A 12 -24.15 7.32 23.17
N VAL A 13 -23.96 6.32 22.33
CA VAL A 13 -22.69 6.17 21.61
C VAL A 13 -22.65 7.32 20.60
N SER A 14 -21.83 8.33 20.87
CA SER A 14 -21.55 9.40 19.92
C SER A 14 -20.69 8.84 18.80
N PHE A 15 -21.30 8.49 17.67
CA PHE A 15 -20.54 8.27 16.44
C PHE A 15 -19.89 9.61 16.05
N GLY A 16 -18.56 9.66 15.96
CA GLY A 16 -17.84 10.81 15.45
C GLY A 16 -18.36 11.14 14.06
N SER A 17 -18.96 12.33 13.88
CA SER A 17 -19.49 12.72 12.58
C SER A 17 -18.33 13.13 11.68
N ALA A 18 -18.17 12.44 10.55
CA ALA A 18 -17.18 12.81 9.54
C ALA A 18 -17.43 14.24 9.04
N THR A 19 -16.38 15.07 9.01
CA THR A 19 -16.43 16.46 8.52
C THR A 19 -15.92 16.54 7.09
N PRO A 20 -16.59 17.29 6.18
CA PRO A 20 -16.10 17.44 4.81
C PRO A 20 -14.83 18.33 4.78
N VAL A 21 -13.84 17.92 4.01
CA VAL A 21 -12.58 18.67 3.77
C VAL A 21 -12.35 18.86 2.27
N PHE A 22 -11.77 19.98 1.87
CA PHE A 22 -11.62 20.34 0.46
C PHE A 22 -10.17 20.65 0.08
N VAL A 23 -9.69 20.07 -1.02
CA VAL A 23 -8.34 20.31 -1.57
C VAL A 23 -8.44 20.51 -3.07
N SER A 24 -7.85 21.58 -3.61
CA SER A 24 -7.81 21.83 -5.05
C SER A 24 -6.59 21.16 -5.66
N THR A 25 -6.75 20.39 -6.73
CA THR A 25 -5.67 19.64 -7.42
C THR A 25 -5.75 19.85 -8.94
N THR A 26 -4.79 19.32 -9.71
CA THR A 26 -4.87 19.27 -11.18
C THR A 26 -6.03 18.41 -11.66
N SER A 27 -6.45 17.43 -10.85
CA SER A 27 -7.59 16.57 -11.10
C SER A 27 -8.91 17.15 -10.59
N GLY A 28 -8.97 18.41 -10.15
CA GLY A 28 -10.20 19.09 -9.74
C GLY A 28 -10.25 19.49 -8.28
N LEU A 29 -11.40 20.01 -7.85
CA LEU A 29 -11.67 20.32 -6.44
C LEU A 29 -12.15 19.03 -5.76
N LEU A 30 -11.37 18.52 -4.82
CA LEU A 30 -11.63 17.27 -4.14
C LEU A 30 -12.36 17.52 -2.83
N GLN A 31 -13.48 16.83 -2.60
CA GLN A 31 -14.16 16.77 -1.32
C GLN A 31 -13.89 15.41 -0.67
N GLY A 32 -13.01 15.40 0.34
CA GLY A 32 -12.74 14.24 1.18
C GLY A 32 -13.55 14.27 2.48
N SER A 33 -13.17 13.40 3.41
CA SER A 33 -13.77 13.30 4.75
C SER A 33 -12.71 13.26 5.82
N GLN A 34 -12.94 13.97 6.93
CA GLN A 34 -12.11 13.91 8.11
C GLN A 34 -12.84 13.21 9.25
N THR A 35 -12.19 12.19 9.81
CA THR A 35 -12.72 11.36 10.91
C THR A 35 -11.55 10.98 11.82
N ASP A 36 -11.75 11.01 13.14
CA ASP A 36 -10.80 10.52 14.15
C ASP A 36 -9.35 11.01 14.03
N GLY A 37 -9.17 12.24 13.55
CA GLY A 37 -7.86 12.85 13.43
C GLY A 37 -7.16 12.61 12.09
N VAL A 38 -7.86 12.10 11.08
CA VAL A 38 -7.30 11.86 9.74
C VAL A 38 -8.24 12.41 8.67
N SER A 39 -7.69 13.18 7.75
CA SER A 39 -8.34 13.57 6.49
C SER A 39 -8.05 12.54 5.42
N SER A 40 -9.09 11.91 4.88
CA SER A 40 -8.99 10.91 3.81
C SER A 40 -9.66 11.40 2.53
N PHE A 41 -8.99 11.13 1.41
CA PHE A 41 -9.46 11.38 0.05
C PHE A 41 -9.32 10.08 -0.73
N LYS A 42 -10.43 9.37 -0.91
CA LYS A 42 -10.49 8.02 -1.46
C LYS A 42 -11.15 8.06 -2.83
N GLY A 43 -10.53 7.44 -3.83
CA GLY A 43 -11.03 7.41 -5.21
C GLY A 43 -10.71 8.67 -6.02
N ILE A 44 -9.53 9.27 -5.84
CA ILE A 44 -9.07 10.39 -6.68
C ILE A 44 -8.63 9.84 -8.03
N ARG A 45 -9.23 10.31 -9.12
CA ARG A 45 -8.83 9.93 -10.47
C ARG A 45 -7.54 10.65 -10.86
N PHE A 46 -6.50 9.89 -11.21
CA PHE A 46 -5.24 10.46 -11.71
C PHE A 46 -5.06 10.30 -13.23
N ALA A 47 -5.81 9.40 -13.86
CA ALA A 47 -5.76 9.15 -15.30
C ALA A 47 -7.17 9.05 -15.94
N GLU A 48 -7.25 9.36 -17.23
CA GLU A 48 -8.43 9.11 -18.04
C GLU A 48 -8.78 7.61 -18.02
N PRO A 49 -10.07 7.22 -18.06
CA PRO A 49 -10.46 5.81 -18.06
C PRO A 49 -9.81 5.06 -19.24
N PRO A 50 -8.98 4.01 -18.99
CA PRO A 50 -8.27 3.28 -20.04
C PRO A 50 -9.19 2.26 -20.74
N THR A 51 -10.38 2.70 -21.15
CA THR A 51 -11.45 1.88 -21.70
C THR A 51 -11.60 2.09 -23.21
N GLY A 52 -12.22 1.13 -23.90
CA GLY A 52 -12.56 1.27 -25.32
C GLY A 52 -11.34 1.52 -26.19
N ALA A 53 -11.26 2.70 -26.80
CA ALA A 53 -10.13 3.08 -27.66
C ALA A 53 -8.84 3.39 -26.88
N LEU A 54 -8.93 3.64 -25.57
CA LEU A 54 -7.76 3.82 -24.69
C LEU A 54 -7.31 2.51 -24.04
N ARG A 55 -8.00 1.40 -24.33
CA ARG A 55 -7.57 0.08 -23.87
C ARG A 55 -6.25 -0.26 -24.54
N TRP A 56 -5.26 -0.59 -23.71
CA TRP A 56 -3.88 -0.85 -24.11
C TRP A 56 -3.10 0.36 -24.65
N GLU A 57 -3.58 1.57 -24.38
CA GLU A 57 -2.81 2.79 -24.64
C GLU A 57 -2.07 3.25 -23.37
N PRO A 58 -0.97 4.01 -23.50
CA PRO A 58 -0.36 4.71 -22.37
C PRO A 58 -1.38 5.58 -21.62
N PRO A 59 -1.30 5.66 -20.28
CA PRO A 59 -2.27 6.40 -19.50
C PRO A 59 -2.16 7.91 -19.77
N ILE A 60 -3.31 8.56 -19.86
CA ILE A 60 -3.41 10.00 -20.10
C ILE A 60 -3.75 10.69 -18.77
N PRO A 61 -3.03 11.73 -18.35
CA PRO A 61 -3.34 12.47 -17.12
C PRO A 61 -4.79 12.98 -17.12
N PHE A 62 -5.52 12.72 -16.03
CA PHE A 62 -6.86 13.28 -15.88
C PHE A 62 -6.80 14.68 -15.29
N ILE A 63 -7.29 15.65 -16.05
CA ILE A 63 -7.32 17.07 -15.68
C ILE A 63 -8.77 17.53 -15.57
N SER A 64 -9.11 18.17 -14.45
CA SER A 64 -10.45 18.70 -14.24
C SER A 64 -10.41 19.94 -13.35
N THR A 65 -11.46 20.74 -13.42
CA THR A 65 -11.73 21.82 -12.46
C THR A 65 -12.99 21.57 -11.64
N SER A 66 -13.69 20.47 -11.90
CA SER A 66 -14.97 20.13 -11.28
C SER A 66 -14.80 19.65 -9.84
N LEU A 67 -15.84 19.86 -9.03
CA LEU A 67 -15.95 19.25 -7.70
C LEU A 67 -16.11 17.73 -7.83
N GLN A 68 -15.32 16.97 -7.09
CA GLN A 68 -15.37 15.51 -7.01
C GLN A 68 -15.53 15.07 -5.57
N ASN A 69 -16.51 14.20 -5.34
CA ASN A 69 -16.66 13.53 -4.05
C ASN A 69 -15.72 12.32 -4.00
N VAL A 70 -14.70 12.41 -3.16
CA VAL A 70 -13.65 11.39 -2.99
C VAL A 70 -13.69 10.85 -1.56
N THR A 71 -14.86 10.36 -1.14
CA THR A 71 -15.08 9.77 0.20
C THR A 71 -15.17 8.25 0.18
N THR A 72 -15.13 7.63 -1.01
CA THR A 72 -15.27 6.19 -1.24
C THR A 72 -14.15 5.68 -2.12
N LEU A 73 -13.61 4.51 -1.80
CA LEU A 73 -12.58 3.85 -2.62
C LEU A 73 -13.10 3.59 -4.04
N GLY A 74 -12.20 3.70 -5.03
CA GLY A 74 -12.50 3.37 -6.42
C GLY A 74 -12.59 1.85 -6.66
N PRO A 75 -13.11 1.42 -7.83
CA PRO A 75 -13.09 0.01 -8.22
C PRO A 75 -11.66 -0.51 -8.35
N SER A 76 -11.49 -1.82 -8.17
CA SER A 76 -10.25 -2.51 -8.53
C SER A 76 -10.11 -2.57 -10.05
N CYS A 77 -8.88 -2.63 -10.56
CA CYS A 77 -8.69 -3.01 -11.96
C CYS A 77 -9.13 -4.44 -12.20
N VAL A 78 -9.55 -4.78 -13.42
CA VAL A 78 -9.91 -6.17 -13.80
C VAL A 78 -8.78 -7.12 -13.45
N GLN A 79 -9.06 -8.19 -12.69
CA GLN A 79 -8.04 -9.07 -12.13
C GLN A 79 -8.08 -10.48 -12.72
N GLN A 80 -6.94 -11.17 -12.71
CA GLN A 80 -6.87 -12.59 -13.00
C GLN A 80 -5.95 -13.29 -12.01
N PHE A 81 -6.50 -14.24 -11.27
CA PHE A 81 -5.74 -15.08 -10.35
C PHE A 81 -5.06 -16.22 -11.14
N PRO A 82 -3.73 -16.35 -11.10
CA PRO A 82 -2.99 -17.35 -11.88
C PRO A 82 -3.10 -18.78 -11.31
N PHE A 83 -3.71 -18.93 -10.14
CA PHE A 83 -3.95 -20.21 -9.46
C PHE A 83 -5.45 -20.42 -9.27
N ALA A 84 -5.88 -21.67 -9.00
CA ALA A 84 -7.24 -21.92 -8.54
C ALA A 84 -7.44 -21.15 -7.22
N SER A 85 -8.06 -19.97 -7.30
CA SER A 85 -8.18 -19.08 -6.16
C SER A 85 -9.01 -19.78 -5.09
N SER A 86 -8.38 -20.13 -3.98
CA SER A 86 -9.12 -20.54 -2.80
C SER A 86 -9.92 -19.34 -2.26
N ALA A 87 -10.92 -19.60 -1.41
CA ALA A 87 -11.62 -18.53 -0.70
C ALA A 87 -10.64 -17.67 0.12
N LEU A 88 -9.52 -18.25 0.57
CA LEU A 88 -8.48 -17.54 1.31
C LEU A 88 -7.68 -16.61 0.40
N ASP A 89 -7.34 -17.02 -0.82
CA ASP A 89 -6.63 -16.16 -1.78
C ASP A 89 -7.49 -14.96 -2.19
N GLN A 90 -8.78 -15.18 -2.40
CA GLN A 90 -9.71 -14.08 -2.68
C GLN A 90 -9.84 -13.14 -1.46
N PHE A 91 -9.90 -13.68 -0.25
CA PHE A 91 -9.96 -12.87 0.96
C PHE A 91 -8.71 -12.01 1.16
N LEU A 92 -7.52 -12.56 0.90
CA LEU A 92 -6.25 -11.87 1.15
C LEU A 92 -5.89 -10.84 0.06
N PHE A 93 -6.27 -11.11 -1.19
CA PHE A 93 -5.73 -10.36 -2.33
C PHE A 93 -6.80 -9.71 -3.23
N ASN A 94 -8.08 -10.03 -3.03
CA ASN A 94 -9.19 -9.42 -3.77
C ASN A 94 -9.94 -8.39 -2.91
N ASN A 95 -10.69 -7.51 -3.57
CA ASN A 95 -11.58 -6.57 -2.89
C ASN A 95 -12.75 -7.32 -2.24
N PRO A 96 -13.02 -7.14 -0.94
CA PRO A 96 -14.04 -7.89 -0.21
C PRO A 96 -15.50 -7.53 -0.55
N SER A 97 -15.75 -6.54 -1.42
CA SER A 97 -17.11 -6.27 -1.89
C SER A 97 -17.58 -7.42 -2.81
N ASP A 98 -18.83 -7.89 -2.68
CA ASP A 98 -19.33 -9.08 -3.38
C ASP A 98 -20.42 -8.72 -4.43
N PRO A 99 -20.24 -9.07 -5.73
CA PRO A 99 -18.94 -9.37 -6.34
C PRO A 99 -18.08 -8.09 -6.35
N PRO A 100 -16.73 -8.21 -6.39
CA PRO A 100 -15.84 -7.05 -6.31
C PRO A 100 -16.16 -6.11 -7.46
N PRO A 101 -16.28 -4.78 -7.23
CA PRO A 101 -16.40 -3.82 -8.31
C PRO A 101 -15.02 -3.76 -8.98
N GLU A 102 -14.78 -4.70 -9.88
CA GLU A 102 -13.73 -4.66 -10.87
C GLU A 102 -14.24 -3.85 -12.07
N ASP A 103 -13.41 -2.92 -12.54
CA ASP A 103 -13.70 -2.11 -13.72
C ASP A 103 -12.40 -1.85 -14.49
N GLU A 104 -12.50 -1.58 -15.79
CA GLU A 104 -11.35 -1.03 -16.55
C GLU A 104 -11.14 0.45 -16.20
N ASP A 105 -12.20 1.17 -15.83
CA ASP A 105 -12.11 2.48 -15.22
C ASP A 105 -11.66 2.36 -13.76
N CYS A 106 -10.36 2.12 -13.55
CA CYS A 106 -9.80 1.77 -12.23
C CYS A 106 -8.59 2.61 -11.78
N LEU A 107 -8.13 3.57 -12.60
CA LEU A 107 -6.93 4.38 -12.35
C LEU A 107 -7.20 5.50 -11.33
N PHE A 108 -7.36 5.06 -10.08
CA PHE A 108 -7.59 5.89 -8.91
C PHE A 108 -6.43 5.76 -7.91
N LEU A 109 -6.23 6.82 -7.14
CA LEU A 109 -5.37 6.85 -5.96
C LEU A 109 -6.15 7.33 -4.74
N ASN A 110 -5.58 7.09 -3.57
CA ASN A 110 -6.14 7.49 -2.29
C ASN A 110 -5.07 8.22 -1.47
N VAL A 111 -5.47 9.20 -0.67
CA VAL A 111 -4.57 10.00 0.18
C VAL A 111 -5.11 10.05 1.61
N TRP A 112 -4.26 9.72 2.59
CA TRP A 112 -4.54 9.89 4.02
C TRP A 112 -3.55 10.89 4.61
N VAL A 113 -4.09 11.87 5.32
CA VAL A 113 -3.34 13.00 5.89
C VAL A 113 -3.70 13.12 7.37
N PRO A 114 -2.72 13.24 8.29
CA PRO A 114 -3.00 13.61 9.68
C PRO A 114 -3.82 14.91 9.72
N SER A 115 -4.79 15.01 10.64
CA SER A 115 -5.61 16.21 10.73
C SER A 115 -4.80 17.37 11.31
N SER A 116 -4.57 18.41 10.52
CA SER A 116 -3.87 19.65 10.92
C SER A 116 -2.35 19.50 11.07
N PRO A 117 -1.63 19.11 10.00
CA PRO A 117 -0.17 19.06 10.04
C PRO A 117 0.41 20.47 10.20
N GLU A 118 1.30 20.67 11.16
CA GLU A 118 1.95 21.96 11.43
C GLU A 118 3.08 22.29 10.44
N GLN A 119 3.66 21.25 9.83
CA GLN A 119 4.75 21.33 8.87
C GLN A 119 4.43 20.53 7.60
N LYS A 120 5.30 20.64 6.58
CA LYS A 120 5.22 19.72 5.45
C LYS A 120 5.57 18.32 5.93
N LEU A 121 4.74 17.35 5.53
CA LEU A 121 4.82 15.99 6.01
C LEU A 121 5.41 15.02 5.01
N PRO A 122 5.95 13.93 5.55
CA PRO A 122 6.41 12.82 4.75
C PRO A 122 5.46 12.34 3.68
N VAL A 123 5.93 11.72 2.59
CA VAL A 123 5.00 10.99 1.71
C VAL A 123 5.44 9.55 1.51
N LEU A 124 4.64 8.61 2.01
CA LEU A 124 4.74 7.19 1.68
C LEU A 124 3.87 6.90 0.45
N PHE A 125 4.49 6.48 -0.64
CA PHE A 125 3.81 6.07 -1.86
C PHE A 125 3.77 4.55 -1.98
N TRP A 126 2.60 3.96 -1.76
CA TRP A 126 2.38 2.52 -1.69
C TRP A 126 1.93 1.91 -3.03
N ILE A 127 2.66 0.90 -3.48
CA ILE A 127 2.34 0.07 -4.64
C ILE A 127 1.98 -1.35 -4.18
N HIS A 128 0.74 -1.77 -4.43
CA HIS A 128 0.28 -3.11 -4.02
C HIS A 128 0.94 -4.24 -4.82
N GLY A 129 1.04 -5.41 -4.19
CA GLY A 129 1.48 -6.66 -4.81
C GLY A 129 0.39 -7.33 -5.65
N GLY A 130 0.61 -8.62 -5.96
CA GLY A 130 -0.34 -9.45 -6.71
C GLY A 130 0.15 -9.93 -8.08
N ALA A 131 1.46 -10.21 -8.19
CA ALA A 131 2.10 -10.78 -9.38
C ALA A 131 1.80 -10.03 -10.70
N LEU A 132 1.56 -8.71 -10.62
CA LEU A 132 1.13 -7.86 -11.74
C LEU A 132 -0.20 -8.31 -12.40
N SER A 133 -0.92 -9.26 -11.80
CA SER A 133 -2.09 -9.94 -12.39
C SER A 133 -3.38 -9.69 -11.60
N PHE A 134 -3.24 -9.41 -10.30
CA PHE A 134 -4.30 -9.11 -9.35
C PHE A 134 -3.76 -8.13 -8.28
N GLY A 135 -4.58 -7.80 -7.27
CA GLY A 135 -4.27 -6.82 -6.22
C GLY A 135 -4.95 -5.46 -6.44
N THR A 136 -5.16 -4.71 -5.36
CA THR A 136 -5.87 -3.42 -5.37
C THR A 136 -5.45 -2.55 -4.19
N ALA A 137 -5.44 -1.22 -4.38
CA ALA A 137 -5.25 -0.26 -3.29
C ALA A 137 -6.45 -0.18 -2.32
N SER A 138 -7.56 -0.84 -2.66
CA SER A 138 -8.80 -0.82 -1.87
C SER A 138 -8.92 -1.97 -0.86
N LEU A 139 -7.87 -2.78 -0.68
CA LEU A 139 -7.87 -3.82 0.35
C LEU A 139 -7.98 -3.18 1.75
N PRO A 140 -8.79 -3.72 2.66
CA PRO A 140 -8.83 -3.26 4.05
C PRO A 140 -7.46 -3.30 4.75
N LEU A 141 -6.60 -4.22 4.32
CA LEU A 141 -5.21 -4.34 4.77
C LEU A 141 -4.38 -3.07 4.51
N TYR A 142 -4.74 -2.26 3.53
CA TYR A 142 -4.04 -1.02 3.17
C TYR A 142 -4.79 0.23 3.67
N ASP A 143 -5.78 0.09 4.54
CA ASP A 143 -6.40 1.23 5.19
C ASP A 143 -5.34 1.97 6.01
N SER A 144 -4.98 3.16 5.52
CA SER A 144 -3.86 3.91 6.07
C SER A 144 -4.30 4.89 7.17
N THR A 145 -5.50 4.73 7.72
CA THR A 145 -6.01 5.61 8.80
C THR A 145 -5.17 5.48 10.06
N SER A 146 -4.76 4.26 10.46
CA SER A 146 -3.97 4.07 11.68
C SER A 146 -2.58 4.70 11.53
N ILE A 147 -1.85 4.32 10.47
CA ILE A 147 -0.51 4.86 10.21
C ILE A 147 -0.55 6.40 10.01
N ALA A 148 -1.46 6.95 9.22
CA ALA A 148 -1.55 8.42 9.03
C ALA A 148 -2.08 9.18 10.27
N LYS A 149 -2.58 8.48 11.29
CA LYS A 149 -2.97 9.10 12.56
C LYS A 149 -1.81 9.13 13.55
N ASN A 150 -1.08 8.04 13.61
CA ASN A 150 -0.05 7.82 14.60
C ASN A 150 1.31 8.33 14.12
N GLN A 151 1.49 8.40 12.80
CA GLN A 151 2.70 8.90 12.14
C GLN A 151 2.44 10.26 11.52
N ASP A 152 3.40 11.17 11.68
CA ASP A 152 3.44 12.46 10.97
C ASP A 152 3.83 12.26 9.49
N ILE A 153 3.11 11.38 8.78
CA ILE A 153 3.31 11.07 7.36
C ILE A 153 2.00 11.10 6.60
N ILE A 154 2.08 11.40 5.31
CA ILE A 154 0.99 11.25 4.36
C ILE A 154 1.18 9.92 3.64
N VAL A 155 0.11 9.15 3.53
CA VAL A 155 0.12 7.90 2.76
C VAL A 155 -0.69 8.06 1.49
N VAL A 156 -0.10 7.63 0.38
CA VAL A 156 -0.73 7.55 -0.94
C VAL A 156 -0.77 6.09 -1.36
N THR A 157 -1.95 5.55 -1.67
CA THR A 157 -2.09 4.21 -2.27
C THR A 157 -2.66 4.32 -3.67
N ILE A 158 -2.19 3.49 -4.60
CA ILE A 158 -2.56 3.60 -6.02
C ILE A 158 -3.07 2.28 -6.59
N ASN A 159 -4.00 2.35 -7.54
CA ASN A 159 -4.26 1.27 -8.47
C ASN A 159 -3.40 1.44 -9.74
N TYR A 160 -3.07 0.32 -10.37
CA TYR A 160 -2.47 0.25 -11.71
C TYR A 160 -3.10 -0.90 -12.49
N ARG A 161 -3.14 -0.83 -13.83
CA ARG A 161 -3.70 -1.92 -14.66
C ARG A 161 -2.89 -3.20 -14.45
N THR A 162 -3.58 -4.31 -14.30
CA THR A 162 -3.01 -5.64 -14.09
C THR A 162 -3.24 -6.55 -15.30
N ASN A 163 -2.65 -7.75 -15.28
CA ASN A 163 -2.76 -8.81 -16.29
C ASN A 163 -2.60 -8.29 -17.73
N VAL A 164 -3.36 -8.82 -18.69
CA VAL A 164 -3.32 -8.39 -20.10
C VAL A 164 -3.71 -6.91 -20.29
N PHE A 165 -4.43 -6.27 -19.36
CA PHE A 165 -4.77 -4.86 -19.46
C PHE A 165 -3.57 -3.94 -19.21
N GLY A 166 -2.68 -4.30 -18.27
CA GLY A 166 -1.47 -3.54 -17.95
C GLY A 166 -0.20 -4.07 -18.60
N PHE A 167 -0.17 -5.37 -18.91
CA PHE A 167 1.02 -6.10 -19.36
C PHE A 167 0.63 -7.07 -20.50
N PRO A 168 0.17 -6.54 -21.65
CA PRO A 168 -0.34 -7.36 -22.75
C PRO A 168 0.72 -8.28 -23.38
N GLY A 169 2.01 -7.95 -23.25
CA GLY A 169 3.12 -8.78 -23.76
C GLY A 169 3.06 -9.02 -25.26
N SER A 170 2.43 -8.10 -26.01
CA SER A 170 2.23 -8.25 -27.45
C SER A 170 3.53 -7.98 -28.20
N PRO A 171 3.99 -8.91 -29.05
CA PRO A 171 5.17 -8.66 -29.88
C PRO A 171 4.96 -7.57 -30.92
N ASP A 172 3.70 -7.18 -31.18
CA ASP A 172 3.33 -6.14 -32.13
C ASP A 172 3.35 -4.73 -31.52
N LEU A 173 3.52 -4.60 -30.19
CA LEU A 173 3.66 -3.32 -29.50
C LEU A 173 5.14 -2.98 -29.29
N PRO A 174 5.57 -1.71 -29.49
CA PRO A 174 6.88 -1.25 -29.05
C PRO A 174 7.14 -1.58 -27.58
N LEU A 175 8.39 -1.89 -27.21
CA LEU A 175 8.73 -2.27 -25.82
C LEU A 175 8.31 -1.19 -24.80
N ALA A 176 8.39 0.09 -25.19
CA ALA A 176 7.95 1.23 -24.37
C ALA A 176 6.42 1.28 -24.15
N GLU A 177 5.64 0.58 -24.97
CA GLU A 177 4.16 0.53 -24.94
C GLU A 177 3.65 -0.83 -24.40
N ASN A 178 4.55 -1.74 -24.01
CA ASN A 178 4.21 -3.09 -23.53
C ASN A 178 4.02 -3.16 -22.00
N ASN A 179 4.43 -2.13 -21.28
CA ASN A 179 4.53 -2.07 -19.81
C ASN A 179 3.56 -1.03 -19.23
N LEU A 180 2.33 -1.02 -19.71
CA LEU A 180 1.33 0.01 -19.41
C LEU A 180 1.03 0.13 -17.91
N GLY A 181 1.03 -0.98 -17.17
CA GLY A 181 0.85 -0.96 -15.72
C GLY A 181 1.96 -0.20 -15.00
N PHE A 182 3.21 -0.22 -15.49
CA PHE A 182 4.29 0.62 -14.94
C PHE A 182 4.11 2.10 -15.32
N LEU A 183 3.61 2.39 -16.52
CA LEU A 183 3.29 3.76 -16.91
C LEU A 183 2.14 4.35 -16.06
N ASP A 184 1.19 3.52 -15.64
CA ASP A 184 0.12 3.93 -14.70
C ASP A 184 0.72 4.36 -13.35
N GLN A 185 1.66 3.58 -12.83
CA GLN A 185 2.37 3.87 -11.57
C GLN A 185 3.20 5.16 -11.69
N GLU A 186 3.91 5.34 -12.80
CA GLU A 186 4.68 6.55 -13.08
C GLU A 186 3.77 7.78 -13.15
N LEU A 187 2.63 7.68 -13.83
CA LEU A 187 1.68 8.78 -13.92
C LEU A 187 1.09 9.12 -12.53
N ALA A 188 0.81 8.12 -11.69
CA ALA A 188 0.37 8.36 -10.32
C ALA A 188 1.46 9.06 -9.48
N LEU A 189 2.74 8.68 -9.64
CA LEU A 189 3.87 9.38 -9.01
C LEU A 189 3.98 10.83 -9.49
N ARG A 190 3.82 11.08 -10.80
CA ARG A 190 3.78 12.45 -11.35
C ARG A 190 2.62 13.25 -10.75
N TRP A 191 1.45 12.64 -10.59
CA TRP A 191 0.34 13.29 -9.91
C TRP A 191 0.68 13.69 -8.48
N VAL A 192 1.36 12.83 -7.72
CA VAL A 192 1.84 13.11 -6.36
C VAL A 192 2.81 14.30 -6.38
N GLN A 193 3.80 14.28 -7.26
CA GLN A 193 4.76 15.39 -7.41
C GLN A 193 4.07 16.73 -7.69
N GLU A 194 3.01 16.75 -8.51
CA GLU A 194 2.29 17.97 -8.85
C GLU A 194 1.29 18.46 -7.79
N ASN A 195 0.82 17.57 -6.90
CA ASN A 195 -0.34 17.86 -6.05
C ASN A 195 -0.13 17.66 -4.56
N ILE A 196 0.85 16.87 -4.11
CA ILE A 196 0.91 16.46 -2.70
C ILE A 196 1.20 17.61 -1.75
N ALA A 197 1.89 18.66 -2.21
CA ALA A 197 2.08 19.90 -1.47
C ALA A 197 0.76 20.57 -1.04
N LYS A 198 -0.33 20.33 -1.79
CA LYS A 198 -1.67 20.87 -1.49
C LYS A 198 -2.38 20.10 -0.36
N PHE A 199 -1.85 18.95 0.01
CA PHE A 199 -2.23 18.13 1.15
C PHE A 199 -1.25 18.30 2.33
N ASN A 200 -0.39 19.33 2.28
CA ASN A 200 0.74 19.52 3.19
C ASN A 200 1.84 18.45 3.09
N GLY A 201 1.93 17.67 2.01
CA GLY A 201 3.07 16.76 1.78
C GLY A 201 4.31 17.48 1.27
N ASP A 202 5.49 16.90 1.51
CA ASP A 202 6.74 17.36 0.92
C ASP A 202 7.06 16.56 -0.36
N PRO A 203 6.94 17.15 -1.57
CA PRO A 203 7.22 16.43 -2.82
C PRO A 203 8.69 16.01 -2.97
N ASP A 204 9.59 16.65 -2.23
CA ASP A 204 11.02 16.34 -2.18
C ASP A 204 11.32 15.16 -1.22
N GLN A 205 10.33 14.70 -0.45
CA GLN A 205 10.47 13.58 0.48
C GLN A 205 9.40 12.51 0.25
N VAL A 206 9.43 11.92 -0.96
CA VAL A 206 8.55 10.82 -1.36
C VAL A 206 9.30 9.49 -1.29
N THR A 207 8.86 8.61 -0.40
CA THR A 207 9.37 7.24 -0.26
C THR A 207 8.43 6.28 -0.98
N ILE A 208 8.94 5.61 -2.02
CA ILE A 208 8.21 4.56 -2.72
C ILE A 208 8.37 3.24 -1.95
N MET A 209 7.26 2.61 -1.59
CA MET A 209 7.23 1.30 -0.93
C MET A 209 6.24 0.39 -1.64
N GLY A 210 6.54 -0.90 -1.69
CA GLY A 210 5.60 -1.89 -2.18
C GLY A 210 5.98 -3.28 -1.72
N GLN A 211 5.04 -4.20 -1.86
CA GLN A 211 5.20 -5.59 -1.45
C GLN A 211 5.09 -6.52 -2.67
N SER A 212 5.91 -7.58 -2.73
CA SER A 212 5.89 -8.55 -3.83
C SER A 212 6.14 -7.89 -5.20
N ALA A 213 5.20 -8.01 -6.14
CA ALA A 213 5.23 -7.29 -7.41
C ALA A 213 5.28 -5.76 -7.24
N GLY A 214 4.79 -5.22 -6.12
CA GLY A 214 4.96 -3.80 -5.76
C GLY A 214 6.41 -3.44 -5.45
N SER A 215 7.18 -4.32 -4.79
CA SER A 215 8.62 -4.11 -4.56
C SER A 215 9.43 -4.20 -5.85
N GLN A 216 9.01 -5.09 -6.77
CA GLN A 216 9.57 -5.13 -8.13
C GLN A 216 9.29 -3.81 -8.86
N SER A 217 8.06 -3.33 -8.82
CA SER A 217 7.63 -2.07 -9.40
C SER A 217 8.43 -0.87 -8.88
N GLN A 218 8.67 -0.80 -7.57
CA GLN A 218 9.57 0.18 -6.94
C GLN A 218 10.97 0.14 -7.54
N SER A 219 11.55 -1.07 -7.67
CA SER A 219 12.91 -1.25 -8.21
C SER A 219 13.02 -0.80 -9.66
N ASP A 220 11.96 -0.96 -10.45
CA ASP A 220 11.92 -0.50 -11.84
C ASP A 220 11.67 1.01 -11.96
N ALA A 221 10.81 1.59 -11.11
CA ALA A 221 10.63 3.05 -11.03
C ALA A 221 11.97 3.77 -10.77
N LEU A 222 12.82 3.23 -9.88
CA LEU A 222 14.14 3.78 -9.58
C LEU A 222 15.16 3.65 -10.73
N LYS A 223 14.92 2.80 -11.73
CA LYS A 223 15.79 2.71 -12.93
C LYS A 223 15.46 3.77 -13.98
N HIS A 224 14.25 4.33 -13.93
CA HIS A 224 13.80 5.38 -14.84
C HIS A 224 14.01 6.79 -14.28
N LEU A 225 14.34 6.92 -12.98
CA LEU A 225 14.68 8.16 -12.32
C LEU A 225 16.22 8.29 -12.21
N ASP A 226 16.75 9.51 -12.37
CA ASP A 226 18.19 9.79 -12.33
C ASP A 226 18.80 9.30 -11.01
N GLN A 227 19.78 8.39 -11.08
CA GLN A 227 20.27 7.60 -9.94
C GLN A 227 21.26 8.35 -9.04
N SER A 228 21.32 9.68 -9.10
CA SER A 228 22.37 10.44 -8.43
C SER A 228 22.15 10.71 -6.93
N GLU A 229 21.06 10.26 -6.30
CA GLU A 229 20.68 10.78 -4.96
C GLU A 229 20.36 9.77 -3.83
N PHE A 230 20.64 8.46 -3.95
CA PHE A 230 20.30 7.52 -2.86
C PHE A 230 21.49 6.71 -2.31
N SER A 231 21.68 6.77 -0.99
CA SER A 231 22.73 6.11 -0.21
C SER A 231 22.21 5.72 1.19
N LEU A 232 22.86 4.69 1.79
CA LEU A 232 22.78 4.15 3.18
C LEU A 232 21.75 3.00 3.34
N PHE A 233 22.11 1.77 3.76
CA PHE A 233 22.58 1.31 5.10
C PHE A 233 23.41 -0.01 5.11
N GLU A 234 24.09 -0.32 6.22
CA GLU A 234 24.89 -1.53 6.51
C GLU A 234 24.08 -2.74 7.07
N PRO A 235 24.62 -3.99 7.06
CA PRO A 235 23.86 -5.23 7.29
C PRO A 235 23.63 -5.55 8.77
N VAL A 236 22.43 -6.03 9.12
CA VAL A 236 22.10 -6.55 10.46
C VAL A 236 21.98 -8.08 10.43
N VAL A 237 22.62 -8.72 11.41
CA VAL A 237 22.83 -10.16 11.56
C VAL A 237 21.63 -10.84 12.22
N ASP A 238 21.23 -11.98 11.66
CA ASP A 238 20.21 -12.91 12.14
C ASP A 238 20.45 -13.39 13.58
N ASN A 239 19.41 -13.31 14.41
CA ASN A 239 19.06 -14.35 15.38
C ASN A 239 17.70 -14.06 16.01
N VAL A 240 16.72 -14.92 15.74
CA VAL A 240 15.81 -15.57 16.72
C VAL A 240 14.57 -16.07 15.97
N THR A 241 14.45 -17.40 15.82
CA THR A 241 13.16 -18.07 15.62
C THR A 241 13.25 -19.47 16.23
N VAL A 242 12.38 -19.78 17.19
CA VAL A 242 12.27 -21.10 17.82
C VAL A 242 11.02 -21.78 17.27
N PHE A 243 11.21 -22.73 16.35
CA PHE A 243 10.13 -23.61 15.89
C PHE A 243 9.97 -24.81 16.84
N PRO A 244 8.75 -25.17 17.27
CA PRO A 244 8.53 -26.27 18.22
C PRO A 244 8.64 -27.68 17.59
N ASP A 245 8.46 -27.85 16.28
CA ASP A 245 8.56 -29.15 15.57
C ASP A 245 9.39 -29.06 14.26
N PRO A 246 10.41 -29.91 14.05
CA PRO A 246 11.20 -29.98 12.81
C PRO A 246 10.41 -30.31 11.54
N LEU A 247 9.32 -31.08 11.62
CA LEU A 247 8.50 -31.44 10.46
C LEU A 247 7.61 -30.26 10.02
N GLU A 248 7.04 -29.52 10.97
CA GLU A 248 6.28 -28.29 10.68
C GLU A 248 7.19 -27.23 10.07
N ARG A 249 8.43 -27.12 10.53
CA ARG A 249 9.45 -26.26 9.93
C ARG A 249 9.69 -26.61 8.46
N ILE A 250 9.92 -27.88 8.13
CA ILE A 250 10.18 -28.30 6.73
C ILE A 250 8.95 -28.06 5.84
N ILE A 251 7.73 -28.33 6.33
CA ILE A 251 6.51 -28.08 5.58
C ILE A 251 6.31 -26.56 5.36
N SER A 252 6.58 -25.76 6.38
CA SER A 252 6.54 -24.29 6.32
C SER A 252 7.58 -23.72 5.36
N GLU A 253 8.83 -24.19 5.42
CA GLU A 253 9.92 -23.81 4.50
C GLU A 253 9.57 -24.18 3.05
N VAL A 254 9.08 -25.39 2.79
CA VAL A 254 8.66 -25.82 1.44
C VAL A 254 7.45 -25.02 0.93
N ALA A 255 6.47 -24.71 1.78
CA ALA A 255 5.33 -23.88 1.39
C ALA A 255 5.77 -22.43 1.09
N LYS A 256 6.67 -21.85 1.90
CA LYS A 256 7.26 -20.52 1.67
C LYS A 256 8.06 -20.46 0.38
N ASP A 257 8.95 -21.42 0.18
CA ASP A 257 9.83 -21.46 -0.99
C ASP A 257 9.06 -21.77 -2.28
N PHE A 258 7.98 -22.56 -2.22
CA PHE A 258 7.26 -22.97 -3.44
C PHE A 258 6.07 -22.08 -3.80
N LEU A 259 5.38 -21.48 -2.82
CA LEU A 259 4.21 -20.62 -3.04
C LEU A 259 4.51 -19.12 -2.93
N PHE A 260 5.60 -18.74 -2.24
CA PHE A 260 5.84 -17.37 -1.80
C PHE A 260 7.26 -16.83 -2.05
N LEU A 261 8.04 -17.44 -2.96
CA LEU A 261 9.30 -16.87 -3.43
C LEU A 261 9.09 -15.40 -3.84
N CYS A 262 9.59 -14.48 -3.03
CA CYS A 262 9.29 -13.07 -3.16
C CYS A 262 9.96 -12.54 -4.43
N PRO A 263 9.24 -11.88 -5.36
CA PRO A 263 9.86 -11.20 -6.48
C PRO A 263 10.99 -10.26 -6.03
N ALA A 264 10.88 -9.63 -4.84
CA ALA A 264 11.93 -8.80 -4.28
C ALA A 264 13.25 -9.56 -4.05
N GLU A 265 13.20 -10.84 -3.67
CA GLU A 265 14.39 -11.70 -3.55
C GLU A 265 15.01 -11.99 -4.92
N LEU A 266 14.20 -12.47 -5.85
CA LEU A 266 14.68 -12.81 -7.20
C LEU A 266 15.25 -11.58 -7.91
N TRP A 267 14.59 -10.43 -7.77
CA TRP A 267 15.03 -9.17 -8.36
C TRP A 267 16.23 -8.57 -7.67
N SER A 268 16.30 -8.57 -6.34
CA SER A 268 17.51 -8.09 -5.65
C SER A 268 18.72 -8.94 -6.00
N ALA A 269 18.58 -10.28 -6.03
CA ALA A 269 19.63 -11.19 -6.46
C ALA A 269 20.04 -10.97 -7.93
N ALA A 270 19.08 -10.81 -8.84
CA ALA A 270 19.35 -10.53 -10.25
C ALA A 270 20.03 -9.16 -10.44
N THR A 271 19.64 -8.16 -9.66
CA THR A 271 20.18 -6.78 -9.73
C THR A 271 21.63 -6.73 -9.22
N VAL A 272 21.92 -7.43 -8.11
CA VAL A 272 23.30 -7.67 -7.65
C VAL A 272 24.10 -8.44 -8.70
N GLY A 273 23.51 -9.49 -9.29
CA GLY A 273 24.13 -10.28 -10.36
C GLY A 273 24.43 -9.48 -11.63
N ALA A 274 23.67 -8.41 -11.89
CA ALA A 274 23.89 -7.46 -12.98
C ALA A 274 24.95 -6.38 -12.66
N GLY A 275 25.55 -6.41 -11.46
CA GLY A 275 26.62 -5.50 -11.06
C GLY A 275 26.16 -4.14 -10.56
N VAL A 276 24.88 -3.99 -10.19
CA VAL A 276 24.39 -2.77 -9.54
C VAL A 276 24.84 -2.77 -8.07
N PRO A 277 25.66 -1.80 -7.63
CA PRO A 277 26.05 -1.70 -6.23
C PRO A 277 24.88 -1.22 -5.36
N ASN A 278 24.90 -1.55 -4.07
CA ASN A 278 23.97 -1.03 -3.05
C ASN A 278 22.48 -1.41 -3.24
N VAL A 279 22.21 -2.69 -3.48
CA VAL A 279 20.84 -3.22 -3.48
C VAL A 279 20.43 -3.62 -2.07
N PHE A 280 19.48 -2.91 -1.49
CA PHE A 280 18.96 -3.18 -0.15
C PHE A 280 17.63 -3.94 -0.22
N ARG A 281 17.46 -4.94 0.65
CA ARG A 281 16.23 -5.71 0.78
C ARG A 281 15.84 -5.77 2.26
N TYR A 282 14.62 -5.32 2.56
CA TYR A 282 14.01 -5.48 3.87
C TYR A 282 13.62 -6.95 4.09
N THR A 283 13.91 -7.49 5.28
CA THR A 283 13.55 -8.86 5.69
C THR A 283 12.77 -8.82 7.00
N TYR A 284 11.57 -9.39 6.99
CA TYR A 284 10.74 -9.54 8.18
C TYR A 284 10.85 -10.97 8.73
N GLY A 285 11.24 -11.09 9.99
CA GLY A 285 11.40 -12.36 10.72
C GLY A 285 10.51 -12.57 11.96
N PRO A 286 9.90 -11.53 12.59
CA PRO A 286 8.97 -11.73 13.71
C PRO A 286 7.80 -12.67 13.37
N VAL A 287 7.32 -13.39 14.38
CA VAL A 287 6.21 -14.36 14.26
C VAL A 287 5.23 -14.15 15.40
N PHE A 288 4.04 -13.67 15.05
CA PHE A 288 2.95 -13.50 16.01
C PHE A 288 1.85 -14.52 15.80
N ALA A 289 1.19 -14.95 16.88
CA ALA A 289 0.28 -16.11 16.85
C ALA A 289 -1.02 -15.81 16.10
N ASP A 290 -1.45 -14.56 16.14
CA ASP A 290 -2.69 -14.01 15.60
C ASP A 290 -2.52 -13.40 14.21
N LEU A 291 -1.29 -13.11 13.79
CA LEU A 291 -0.97 -12.83 12.40
C LEU A 291 -0.68 -14.09 11.57
N GLN A 292 -0.57 -15.26 12.21
CA GLN A 292 -0.34 -16.51 11.50
C GLN A 292 -1.58 -16.99 10.74
N LEU A 293 -1.37 -17.39 9.48
CA LEU A 293 -2.42 -17.94 8.63
C LEU A 293 -3.02 -19.24 9.20
N PHE A 294 -2.18 -20.03 9.87
CA PHE A 294 -2.53 -21.21 10.65
C PHE A 294 -1.45 -21.46 11.71
N PRO A 295 -1.75 -22.17 12.81
CA PRO A 295 -0.76 -22.46 13.85
C PRO A 295 0.51 -23.11 13.27
N GLY A 296 1.67 -22.55 13.58
CA GLY A 296 2.97 -23.06 13.13
C GLY A 296 3.41 -22.56 11.75
N ALA A 297 2.63 -21.70 11.08
CA ALA A 297 3.00 -21.12 9.79
C ALA A 297 4.31 -20.30 9.85
N GLY A 298 4.62 -19.69 11.00
CA GLY A 298 5.74 -18.74 11.11
C GLY A 298 5.44 -17.42 10.37
N ALA A 299 6.47 -16.59 10.16
CA ALA A 299 6.39 -15.40 9.31
C ALA A 299 6.07 -15.82 7.87
N TRP A 300 5.17 -15.13 7.19
CA TRP A 300 4.71 -15.48 5.84
C TRP A 300 4.64 -14.22 4.97
N HIS A 301 4.43 -14.40 3.67
CA HIS A 301 4.39 -13.28 2.72
C HIS A 301 3.25 -12.32 3.04
N THR A 302 3.54 -11.04 3.36
CA THR A 302 2.60 -10.01 3.86
C THR A 302 2.27 -10.06 5.35
N SER A 303 2.87 -10.95 6.15
CA SER A 303 2.55 -11.05 7.57
C SER A 303 2.87 -9.79 8.38
N GLU A 304 3.75 -8.93 7.85
CA GLU A 304 4.16 -7.64 8.40
C GLU A 304 3.18 -6.50 8.09
N LEU A 305 2.37 -6.62 7.03
CA LEU A 305 1.53 -5.51 6.56
C LEU A 305 0.47 -5.09 7.57
N PRO A 306 -0.20 -6.01 8.30
CA PRO A 306 -1.13 -5.62 9.36
C PRO A 306 -0.48 -4.75 10.44
N GLU A 307 0.80 -4.94 10.73
CA GLU A 307 1.55 -4.14 11.71
C GLU A 307 1.92 -2.78 11.12
N ILE A 308 2.49 -2.76 9.91
CA ILE A 308 2.88 -1.53 9.20
C ILE A 308 1.69 -0.58 9.03
N PHE A 309 0.54 -1.11 8.61
CA PHE A 309 -0.66 -0.30 8.39
C PHE A 309 -1.52 -0.14 9.66
N GLY A 310 -1.17 -0.82 10.76
CA GLY A 310 -1.96 -0.83 11.99
C GLY A 310 -3.36 -1.42 11.81
N THR A 311 -3.53 -2.36 10.87
CA THR A 311 -4.80 -3.02 10.55
C THR A 311 -4.93 -4.42 11.18
N PHE A 312 -4.02 -4.78 12.09
CA PHE A 312 -4.11 -6.02 12.87
C PHE A 312 -5.35 -6.01 13.80
N ASN A 313 -5.78 -7.19 14.25
CA ASN A 313 -6.92 -7.28 15.15
C ASN A 313 -6.52 -6.90 16.58
N ALA A 314 -6.73 -5.64 16.94
CA ALA A 314 -6.42 -5.10 18.26
C ALA A 314 -7.07 -5.83 19.45
N THR A 315 -8.14 -6.61 19.23
CA THR A 315 -8.77 -7.39 20.32
C THR A 315 -8.08 -8.72 20.61
N THR A 316 -7.32 -9.25 19.64
CA THR A 316 -6.54 -10.48 19.79
C THR A 316 -5.04 -10.22 19.87
N ALA A 317 -4.62 -9.00 19.55
CA ALA A 317 -3.24 -8.55 19.58
C ALA A 317 -2.58 -8.77 20.93
N THR A 318 -1.38 -9.32 20.88
CA THR A 318 -0.43 -9.38 21.97
C THR A 318 0.16 -8.00 22.25
N ALA A 319 0.68 -7.81 23.47
CA ALA A 319 1.40 -6.59 23.81
C ALA A 319 2.67 -6.39 22.95
N ALA A 320 3.25 -7.48 22.43
CA ALA A 320 4.40 -7.41 21.54
C ALA A 320 4.01 -6.87 20.16
N GLU A 321 2.85 -7.24 19.61
CA GLU A 321 2.36 -6.67 18.34
C GLU A 321 1.95 -5.21 18.47
N ALA A 322 1.38 -4.82 19.61
CA ALA A 322 1.12 -3.41 19.89
C ALA A 322 2.44 -2.63 19.93
N VAL A 323 3.45 -3.15 20.64
CA VAL A 323 4.79 -2.54 20.68
C VAL A 323 5.49 -2.59 19.33
N GLU A 324 5.29 -3.64 18.52
CA GLU A 324 5.91 -3.77 17.20
C GLU A 324 5.23 -2.84 16.19
N SER A 325 3.91 -2.68 16.23
CA SER A 325 3.20 -1.64 15.49
C SER A 325 3.69 -0.26 15.92
N ASP A 326 3.83 -0.02 17.23
CA ASP A 326 4.47 1.19 17.80
C ASP A 326 5.99 1.26 17.49
N PHE A 327 6.61 0.16 17.09
CA PHE A 327 8.01 0.10 16.70
C PHE A 327 8.17 0.36 15.21
N PHE A 328 7.21 -0.05 14.36
CA PHE A 328 6.99 0.38 12.97
C PHE A 328 6.51 1.84 12.89
N ASP A 329 6.03 2.38 14.01
CA ASP A 329 5.88 3.80 14.28
C ASP A 329 7.23 4.51 14.55
N PHE A 330 8.32 3.78 14.83
CA PHE A 330 9.68 4.31 15.08
C PHE A 330 10.71 4.17 13.94
N PRO A 331 10.63 3.30 12.91
CA PRO A 331 11.65 3.17 11.88
C PRO A 331 11.29 4.06 10.69
N CYS A 332 10.08 4.65 10.66
CA CYS A 332 9.84 5.84 9.87
C CYS A 332 10.83 6.88 10.35
N GLU A 333 10.96 7.21 11.64
CA GLU A 333 12.01 8.12 12.13
C GLU A 333 13.46 7.69 11.80
N ALA A 334 13.81 6.40 11.73
CA ALA A 334 15.17 5.98 11.34
C ALA A 334 15.42 6.01 9.82
N LEU A 335 14.40 5.73 9.00
CA LEU A 335 14.34 6.00 7.56
C LEU A 335 14.25 7.52 7.28
N TRP A 336 13.68 8.29 8.20
CA TRP A 336 13.39 9.72 8.10
C TRP A 336 14.60 10.58 8.48
N ASN A 337 15.26 10.25 9.58
CA ASN A 337 16.34 11.07 10.14
C ASN A 337 17.65 10.92 9.36
N ASN A 338 17.84 9.84 8.58
CA ASN A 338 19.01 9.69 7.71
C ASN A 338 18.87 10.39 6.35
N LEU A 339 17.72 11.02 6.05
CA LEU A 339 17.57 11.97 4.95
C LEU A 339 17.94 13.41 5.36
N LEU A 340 18.14 13.70 6.65
CA LEU A 340 18.35 15.06 7.17
C LEU A 340 19.71 15.31 7.83
N ASP A 341 20.55 14.30 8.09
CA ASP A 341 21.90 14.53 8.60
C ASP A 341 22.93 14.57 7.46
N THR A 342 23.06 15.74 6.85
CA THR A 342 24.20 16.08 5.96
C THR A 342 25.37 16.70 6.72
N THR A 343 25.52 16.39 8.00
CA THR A 343 26.64 16.89 8.82
C THR A 343 27.35 15.78 9.57
N GLU A 344 28.29 15.10 8.89
CA GLU A 344 29.74 15.18 9.20
C GLU A 344 30.61 14.56 8.10
#